data_AF-Q8EUU8-F1
#
_entry.id   AF-Q8EUU8-F1
#
_cell.length_a   1.000
_cell.length_b   1.000
_cell.length_c   1.000
_cell.angle_alpha   90.00
_cell.angle_beta   90.00
_cell.angle_gamma   90.00
#
_symmetry.space_group_name_H-M   'P 1'
#
loop_
_entity.id
_entity.type
_entity.pdbx_description
1 polymer ?
#
loop_
_entity_poly.entity_id
_entity_poly.type
_entity_poly.pdbx_seq_one_letter_code
_entity_poly.pdbx_strand_id
1 'polypeptide(L)'
;MTGEQLRKSILQLAIQGKLVKQDPNDEPASELVKKIYEEKKKLIAEGKIKKDKNESYIFKGEDNCYYEKINDGEPHKIEVPFEIPNNWTWVRLKNISNLNGGYAFESNLFLSHGIRVVRISDFDDKGILENEIKRTKYFSRLDPYKIELNDILMCMTGGTVGKNCIIEYINEDSYINQRIAKITSIILNSKFLHHVLNSSYIISIINNSKTSTNDNISMDLIKEFLIPCPPIFTQNKIVNFIGQISSFIEKYSELKNKLQTLDQKFKLSLKNSIFKYAIEGKLVKQNLNDEPASELVKKIYEEKQKLISEGKIKKDKNESYIFKDNNCYYEKVSNFEPKKIDVPFGIPKTWHWIKLSNICELILGKTPKRSINTNWNSNDINWVTISDMKDLGKIFSTKEYITNEAFKNEFTRISKKESLLMSFKLTIGRTSILEIDAVHNEAIVTINPYYDKDYAIRDFLFYTLGTFVSFIEKTSAIKGSTINKEKMINMLVSLPPINEQRRIIKSISKIHSLINSIA
;
A
#
# COMPACT_ATOMS: atom_id res chain seq x y z
N MET A 1 9.42 -3.14 14.08
CA MET A 1 10.62 -2.90 13.25
C MET A 1 10.53 -3.68 11.93
N THR A 2 10.79 -3.09 10.76
CA THR A 2 10.97 -3.78 9.47
C THR A 2 12.44 -4.19 9.27
N GLY A 3 12.75 -5.05 8.31
CA GLY A 3 14.16 -5.37 8.02
C GLY A 3 14.97 -4.17 7.54
N GLU A 4 14.34 -3.24 6.81
CA GLU A 4 14.99 -1.97 6.43
C GLU A 4 15.32 -1.10 7.66
N GLN A 5 14.39 -1.01 8.63
CA GLN A 5 14.63 -0.30 9.89
C GLN A 5 15.76 -0.95 10.70
N LEU A 6 15.83 -2.29 10.70
CA LEU A 6 16.93 -3.03 11.33
C LEU A 6 18.26 -2.73 10.64
N ARG A 7 18.31 -2.78 9.29
CA ARG A 7 19.51 -2.43 8.50
C ARG A 7 20.00 -1.02 8.84
N LYS A 8 19.11 -0.02 8.82
CA LYS A 8 19.44 1.37 9.17
C LYS A 8 19.98 1.50 10.59
N SER A 9 19.42 0.76 11.54
CA SER A 9 19.90 0.74 12.94
C SER A 9 21.31 0.13 13.06
N ILE A 10 21.58 -0.95 12.34
CA ILE A 10 22.91 -1.59 12.29
C ILE A 10 23.94 -0.64 11.66
N LEU A 11 23.60 0.04 10.56
CA LEU A 11 24.48 1.04 9.96
C LEU A 11 24.75 2.21 10.92
N GLN A 12 23.74 2.65 11.67
CA GLN A 12 23.93 3.71 12.67
C GLN A 12 24.88 3.27 13.80
N LEU A 13 24.77 2.02 14.28
CA LEU A 13 25.72 1.48 15.26
C LEU A 13 27.13 1.33 14.68
N ALA A 14 27.24 0.98 13.39
CA ALA A 14 28.50 0.86 12.67
C ALA A 14 29.27 2.19 12.68
N ILE A 15 28.60 3.28 12.30
CA ILE A 15 29.25 4.61 12.19
C ILE A 15 29.53 5.26 13.55
N GLN A 16 28.92 4.77 14.62
CA GLN A 16 29.22 5.16 16.01
C GLN A 16 30.36 4.34 16.64
N GLY A 17 30.95 3.39 15.91
CA GLY A 17 31.99 2.50 16.43
C GLY A 17 31.49 1.49 17.46
N LYS A 18 30.18 1.23 17.52
CA LYS A 18 29.53 0.33 18.48
C LYS A 18 29.31 -1.09 17.94
N LEU A 19 29.57 -1.30 16.64
CA LEU A 19 29.30 -2.57 15.97
C LEU A 19 30.42 -3.61 16.14
N VAL A 20 31.67 -3.16 16.22
CA VAL A 20 32.85 -4.02 16.38
C VAL A 20 33.71 -3.53 17.54
N LYS A 21 34.44 -4.44 18.19
CA LYS A 21 35.38 -4.08 19.27
C LYS A 21 36.53 -3.24 18.71
N GLN A 22 36.85 -2.15 19.40
CA GLN A 22 38.00 -1.30 19.08
C GLN A 22 39.29 -1.95 19.57
N ASP A 23 40.35 -1.88 18.76
CA ASP A 23 41.69 -2.34 19.14
C ASP A 23 42.55 -1.13 19.52
N PRO A 24 43.07 -1.04 20.76
CA PRO A 24 43.92 0.08 21.17
C PRO A 24 45.28 0.10 20.45
N ASN A 25 45.69 -1.00 19.81
CA ASN A 25 46.93 -1.09 19.04
C ASN A 25 46.75 -0.75 17.56
N ASP A 26 45.51 -0.53 17.08
CA ASP A 26 45.28 -0.09 15.71
C ASP A 26 45.91 1.30 15.50
N GLU A 27 46.53 1.50 14.33
CA GLU A 27 47.00 2.83 13.89
C GLU A 27 45.82 3.82 13.98
N PRO A 28 45.95 4.97 14.66
CA PRO A 28 44.84 5.89 14.84
C PRO A 28 44.38 6.46 13.50
N ALA A 29 43.08 6.73 13.37
CA ALA A 29 42.51 7.22 12.12
C ALA A 29 43.15 8.53 11.62
N SER A 30 43.74 9.31 12.52
CA SER A 30 44.52 10.51 12.17
C SER A 30 45.65 10.22 11.18
N GLU A 31 46.34 9.08 11.29
CA GLU A 31 47.41 8.71 10.35
C GLU A 31 46.85 8.31 8.99
N LEU A 32 45.72 7.59 8.96
CA LEU A 32 45.02 7.30 7.71
C LEU A 32 44.60 8.60 7.01
N VAL A 33 44.05 9.56 7.75
CA VAL A 33 43.64 10.87 7.20
C VAL A 33 44.83 11.66 6.65
N LYS A 34 45.99 11.63 7.32
CA LYS A 34 47.23 12.22 6.78
C LYS A 34 47.63 11.60 5.44
N LYS A 35 47.65 10.26 5.35
CA LYS A 35 47.94 9.53 4.09
C LYS A 35 46.96 9.92 2.98
N ILE A 36 45.68 10.08 3.31
CA ILE A 36 44.65 10.52 2.36
C ILE A 36 44.96 11.93 1.83
N TYR A 37 45.37 12.86 2.69
CA TYR A 37 45.69 14.23 2.27
C TYR A 37 46.96 14.29 1.41
N GLU A 38 47.97 13.49 1.71
CA GLU A 38 49.18 13.38 0.89
C GLU A 38 48.85 12.83 -0.50
N GLU A 39 48.08 11.75 -0.58
CA GLU A 39 47.66 11.18 -1.86
C GLU A 39 46.74 12.15 -2.64
N LYS A 40 45.83 12.86 -1.95
CA LYS A 40 45.00 13.89 -2.58
C LYS A 40 45.87 15.00 -3.19
N LYS A 41 46.87 15.50 -2.46
CA LYS A 41 47.83 16.50 -2.98
C LYS A 41 48.57 16.01 -4.21
N LYS A 42 49.00 14.74 -4.22
CA LYS A 42 49.66 14.11 -5.37
C LYS A 42 48.73 14.06 -6.59
N LEU A 43 47.48 13.60 -6.41
CA LEU A 43 46.49 13.55 -7.48
C LEU A 43 46.14 14.94 -8.05
N ILE A 44 46.15 15.98 -7.21
CA ILE A 44 45.98 17.38 -7.64
C ILE A 44 47.20 17.83 -8.47
N ALA A 45 48.41 17.55 -8.01
CA ALA A 45 49.64 17.91 -8.74
C ALA A 45 49.74 17.21 -10.11
N GLU A 46 49.25 15.98 -10.20
CA GLU A 46 49.13 15.22 -11.46
C GLU A 46 47.97 15.68 -12.36
N GLY A 47 47.13 16.62 -11.90
CA GLY A 47 45.97 17.12 -12.64
C GLY A 47 44.80 16.13 -12.76
N LYS A 48 44.84 15.00 -12.02
CA LYS A 48 43.80 13.96 -12.03
C LYS A 48 42.52 14.38 -11.30
N ILE A 49 42.66 15.23 -10.28
CA ILE A 49 41.53 15.79 -9.54
C ILE A 49 41.69 17.29 -9.37
N LYS A 50 40.57 18.00 -9.18
CA LYS A 50 40.58 19.45 -8.95
C LYS A 50 40.83 19.74 -7.47
N LYS A 51 41.58 20.81 -7.20
CA LYS A 51 41.77 21.34 -5.84
C LYS A 51 40.45 21.94 -5.32
N ASP A 52 40.05 21.59 -4.11
CA ASP A 52 38.93 22.24 -3.44
C ASP A 52 39.34 23.63 -2.93
N LYS A 53 38.42 24.60 -2.99
CA LYS A 53 38.70 25.98 -2.55
C LYS A 53 38.83 26.10 -1.02
N ASN A 54 38.11 25.26 -0.29
CA ASN A 54 37.95 25.30 1.16
C ASN A 54 38.29 23.93 1.75
N GLU A 55 39.54 23.49 1.60
CA GLU A 55 40.01 22.27 2.26
C GLU A 55 40.00 22.49 3.77
N SER A 56 39.64 21.46 4.52
CA SER A 56 39.52 21.58 5.96
C SER A 56 40.05 20.36 6.70
N TYR A 57 40.51 20.58 7.92
CA TYR A 57 40.92 19.53 8.82
C TYR A 57 40.17 19.67 10.14
N ILE A 58 39.69 18.54 10.66
CA ILE A 58 38.93 18.48 11.90
C ILE A 58 39.74 17.72 12.93
N PHE A 59 39.81 18.28 14.14
CA PHE A 59 40.51 17.70 15.27
C PHE A 59 39.74 17.93 16.57
N LYS A 60 40.11 17.19 17.62
CA LYS A 60 39.55 17.33 18.95
C LYS A 60 40.52 18.13 19.82
N GLY A 61 40.04 19.20 20.43
CA GLY A 61 40.81 20.06 21.34
C GLY A 61 40.94 19.49 22.75
N GLU A 62 41.76 20.14 23.58
CA GLU A 62 41.97 19.78 24.99
C GLU A 62 40.69 19.93 25.84
N ASP A 63 39.78 20.81 25.41
CA ASP A 63 38.46 21.02 26.01
C ASP A 63 37.43 19.94 25.61
N ASN A 64 37.88 18.85 24.98
CA ASN A 64 37.07 17.76 24.42
C ASN A 64 36.08 18.18 23.31
N CYS A 65 36.18 19.41 22.78
CA CYS A 65 35.35 19.86 21.68
C CYS A 65 36.00 19.61 20.32
N TYR A 66 35.20 19.61 19.26
CA TYR A 66 35.69 19.45 17.89
C TYR A 66 35.89 20.82 17.23
N TYR A 67 36.99 20.96 16.51
CA TYR A 67 37.35 22.17 15.79
C TYR A 67 37.62 21.86 14.34
N GLU A 68 37.19 22.74 13.45
CA GLU A 68 37.48 22.69 12.03
C GLU A 68 38.38 23.87 11.64
N LYS A 69 39.51 23.57 11.02
CA LYS A 69 40.40 24.57 10.41
C LYS A 69 40.23 24.53 8.90
N ILE A 70 39.83 25.64 8.30
CA ILE A 70 39.66 25.77 6.85
C ILE A 70 40.88 26.50 6.28
N ASN A 71 41.61 25.85 5.35
CA ASN A 71 42.86 26.35 4.80
C ASN A 71 43.81 26.83 5.94
N ASP A 72 44.38 28.04 5.80
CA ASP A 72 45.26 28.66 6.78
C ASP A 72 44.52 29.55 7.80
N GLY A 73 43.18 29.49 7.86
CA GLY A 73 42.37 30.28 8.79
C GLY A 73 42.41 29.80 10.24
N GLU A 74 41.78 30.55 11.15
CA GLU A 74 41.66 30.15 12.55
C GLU A 74 40.72 28.95 12.74
N PRO A 75 41.05 27.99 13.63
CA PRO A 75 40.13 26.90 13.97
C PRO A 75 38.84 27.43 14.61
N HIS A 76 37.69 26.96 14.15
CA HIS A 76 36.40 27.27 14.76
C HIS A 76 35.75 26.01 15.31
N LYS A 77 35.05 26.15 16.43
CA LYS A 77 34.35 25.05 17.08
C LYS A 77 33.19 24.56 16.19
N ILE A 78 33.05 23.26 16.05
CA ILE A 78 31.97 22.61 15.31
C ILE A 78 31.20 21.65 16.21
N GLU A 79 29.93 21.45 15.88
CA GLU A 79 29.10 20.42 16.51
C GLU A 79 29.19 19.11 15.71
N VAL A 80 29.28 18.01 16.44
CA VAL A 80 29.26 16.66 15.86
C VAL A 80 27.94 15.97 16.25
N PRO A 81 27.38 15.13 15.37
CA PRO A 81 26.05 14.55 15.57
C PRO A 81 25.98 13.50 16.68
N PHE A 82 27.12 12.88 17.00
CA PHE A 82 27.25 11.85 18.02
C PHE A 82 28.73 11.62 18.36
N GLU A 83 28.98 10.95 19.48
CA GLU A 83 30.31 10.53 19.89
C GLU A 83 30.84 9.37 19.06
N ILE A 84 32.15 9.39 18.78
CA ILE A 84 32.90 8.33 18.11
C ILE A 84 34.05 7.87 19.02
N PRO A 85 34.59 6.65 18.82
CA PRO A 85 35.76 6.18 19.58
C PRO A 85 36.96 7.14 19.48
N ASN A 86 37.79 7.19 20.53
CA ASN A 86 38.91 8.14 20.61
C ASN A 86 39.98 7.94 19.51
N ASN A 87 40.10 6.74 18.96
CA ASN A 87 41.01 6.42 17.86
C ASN A 87 40.40 6.72 16.46
N TRP A 88 39.19 7.26 16.39
CA TRP A 88 38.53 7.70 15.16
C TRP A 88 38.65 9.22 14.98
N THR A 89 38.35 9.71 13.78
CA THR A 89 38.40 11.13 13.46
C THR A 89 37.21 11.52 12.60
N TRP A 90 36.63 12.69 12.84
CA TRP A 90 35.63 13.28 11.94
C TRP A 90 36.31 13.94 10.75
N VAL A 91 35.77 13.77 9.55
CA VAL A 91 36.29 14.40 8.32
C VAL A 91 35.15 14.84 7.41
N ARG A 92 35.32 15.90 6.62
CA ARG A 92 34.36 16.23 5.55
C ARG A 92 34.57 15.29 4.36
N LEU A 93 33.49 14.86 3.71
CA LEU A 93 33.54 13.94 2.57
C LEU A 93 34.45 14.47 1.44
N LYS A 94 34.41 15.77 1.14
CA LYS A 94 35.30 16.41 0.16
C LYS A 94 36.79 16.19 0.44
N ASN A 95 37.20 16.03 1.70
CA ASN A 95 38.60 15.90 2.07
C ASN A 95 39.11 14.45 1.94
N ILE A 96 38.21 13.47 1.81
CA ILE A 96 38.54 12.04 1.73
C ILE A 96 38.04 11.36 0.44
N SER A 97 37.51 12.14 -0.50
CA SER A 97 36.96 11.63 -1.75
C SER A 97 37.09 12.66 -2.87
N ASN A 98 37.19 12.16 -4.11
CA ASN A 98 36.97 12.96 -5.30
C ASN A 98 35.48 12.96 -5.65
N LEU A 99 34.90 14.15 -5.86
CA LEU A 99 33.46 14.36 -6.01
C LEU A 99 33.15 15.10 -7.31
N ASN A 100 32.45 14.44 -8.22
CA ASN A 100 32.05 15.02 -9.50
C ASN A 100 30.53 14.94 -9.69
N GLY A 101 29.89 16.07 -9.99
CA GLY A 101 28.53 16.04 -10.57
C GLY A 101 28.60 15.64 -12.04
N GLY A 102 27.57 14.99 -12.57
CA GLY A 102 27.59 14.47 -13.94
C GLY A 102 27.48 15.53 -15.04
N TYR A 103 27.52 15.07 -16.29
CA TYR A 103 27.47 15.93 -17.48
C TYR A 103 26.03 16.14 -17.99
N ALA A 104 25.76 17.35 -18.51
CA ALA A 104 24.47 17.70 -19.09
C ALA A 104 24.33 17.18 -20.53
N PHE A 105 23.83 15.95 -20.67
CA PHE A 105 23.57 15.34 -21.98
C PHE A 105 22.23 15.81 -22.57
N GLU A 106 22.25 16.28 -23.81
CA GLU A 106 21.04 16.67 -24.53
C GLU A 106 20.29 15.43 -25.07
N SER A 107 18.99 15.32 -24.78
CA SER A 107 18.23 14.10 -25.06
C SER A 107 18.01 13.82 -26.55
N ASN A 108 18.01 14.88 -27.39
CA ASN A 108 17.95 14.79 -28.84
C ASN A 108 19.26 14.26 -29.48
N LEU A 109 20.37 14.22 -28.73
CA LEU A 109 21.66 13.69 -29.18
C LEU A 109 21.90 12.23 -28.77
N PHE A 110 20.88 11.56 -28.22
CA PHE A 110 20.99 10.14 -27.91
C PHE A 110 20.94 9.27 -29.16
N LEU A 111 21.79 8.25 -29.16
CA LEU A 111 22.02 7.33 -30.27
C LEU A 111 21.76 5.89 -29.83
N SER A 112 21.63 4.99 -30.80
CA SER A 112 21.59 3.53 -30.57
C SER A 112 22.97 2.91 -30.32
N HIS A 113 24.05 3.64 -30.60
CA HIS A 113 25.44 3.21 -30.46
C HIS A 113 26.31 4.29 -29.79
N GLY A 114 27.53 3.93 -29.38
CA GLY A 114 28.47 4.82 -28.69
C GLY A 114 28.56 4.54 -27.20
N ILE A 115 29.04 5.51 -26.42
CA ILE A 115 29.25 5.36 -24.97
C ILE A 115 27.94 5.41 -24.20
N ARG A 116 27.87 4.70 -23.09
CA ARG A 116 26.66 4.64 -22.25
C ARG A 116 26.54 5.88 -21.37
N VAL A 117 25.32 6.42 -21.30
CA VAL A 117 24.95 7.50 -20.37
C VAL A 117 24.06 6.90 -19.29
N VAL A 118 24.51 6.97 -18.04
CA VAL A 118 23.77 6.52 -16.86
C VAL A 118 22.97 7.68 -16.29
N ARG A 119 21.65 7.54 -16.24
CA ARG A 119 20.71 8.49 -15.64
C ARG A 119 20.23 8.00 -14.28
N ILE A 120 19.54 8.85 -13.52
CA ILE A 120 19.00 8.51 -12.19
C ILE A 120 18.01 7.33 -12.19
N SER A 121 17.47 6.95 -13.35
CA SER A 121 16.60 5.79 -13.56
C SER A 121 17.35 4.50 -13.89
N ASP A 122 18.64 4.60 -14.23
CA ASP A 122 19.41 3.52 -14.84
C ASP A 122 20.26 2.78 -13.79
N PHE A 123 20.03 3.00 -12.50
CA PHE A 123 20.63 2.25 -11.41
C PHE A 123 19.69 2.17 -10.19
N ASP A 124 19.84 1.12 -9.40
CA ASP A 124 19.18 0.94 -8.10
C ASP A 124 20.24 0.71 -7.00
N ASP A 125 19.84 0.23 -5.82
CA ASP A 125 20.76 -0.02 -4.69
C ASP A 125 21.74 -1.19 -4.92
N LYS A 126 21.58 -1.94 -6.01
CA LYS A 126 22.42 -3.09 -6.39
C LYS A 126 23.39 -2.79 -7.53
N GLY A 127 23.20 -1.69 -8.26
CA GLY A 127 24.10 -1.28 -9.33
C GLY A 127 23.37 -0.75 -10.56
N ILE A 128 24.07 -0.73 -11.69
CA ILE A 128 23.55 -0.23 -12.96
C ILE A 128 22.59 -1.26 -13.59
N LEU A 129 21.44 -0.78 -14.07
CA LEU A 129 20.38 -1.57 -14.68
C LEU A 129 20.50 -1.61 -16.20
N GLU A 130 20.25 -2.76 -16.83
CA GLU A 130 20.39 -2.97 -18.28
C GLU A 130 19.15 -2.63 -19.12
N ASN A 131 18.31 -1.71 -18.64
CA ASN A 131 17.04 -1.37 -19.28
C ASN A 131 17.11 0.01 -19.96
N GLU A 132 16.61 0.10 -21.19
CA GLU A 132 16.49 1.37 -21.95
C GLU A 132 17.78 2.21 -22.04
N ILE A 133 18.92 1.54 -22.22
CA ILE A 133 20.26 2.17 -22.27
C ILE A 133 20.28 3.34 -23.26
N LYS A 134 20.71 4.52 -22.79
CA LYS A 134 20.95 5.69 -23.62
C LYS A 134 22.42 5.81 -23.96
N ARG A 135 22.72 6.13 -25.22
CA ARG A 135 24.09 6.27 -25.70
C ARG A 135 24.32 7.60 -26.37
N THR A 136 25.57 8.03 -26.42
CA THR A 136 25.97 9.22 -27.17
C THR A 136 27.38 9.06 -27.76
N LYS A 137 27.81 10.03 -28.56
CA LYS A 137 29.18 10.07 -29.09
C LYS A 137 30.16 10.36 -27.95
N TYR A 138 31.32 9.72 -28.00
CA TYR A 138 32.41 10.02 -27.08
C TYR A 138 33.04 11.37 -27.41
N PHE A 139 33.42 12.11 -26.36
CA PHE A 139 34.23 13.31 -26.42
C PHE A 139 35.19 13.29 -25.22
N SER A 140 36.47 13.64 -25.41
CA SER A 140 37.47 13.61 -24.33
C SER A 140 37.12 14.46 -23.11
N ARG A 141 36.32 15.52 -23.29
CA ARG A 141 35.79 16.31 -22.16
C ARG A 141 34.88 15.52 -21.21
N LEU A 142 34.46 14.30 -21.59
CA LEU A 142 33.60 13.45 -20.78
C LEU A 142 34.37 12.59 -19.77
N ASP A 143 35.69 12.45 -19.92
CA ASP A 143 36.54 11.59 -19.06
C ASP A 143 36.32 11.80 -17.55
N PRO A 144 36.13 13.02 -17.02
CA PRO A 144 35.86 13.23 -15.59
C PRO A 144 34.58 12.57 -15.06
N TYR A 145 33.62 12.28 -15.95
CA TYR A 145 32.31 11.71 -15.64
C TYR A 145 32.23 10.20 -15.90
N LYS A 146 33.33 9.58 -16.36
CA LYS A 146 33.43 8.13 -16.52
C LYS A 146 33.25 7.43 -15.18
N ILE A 147 32.50 6.34 -15.16
CA ILE A 147 32.29 5.51 -13.97
C ILE A 147 33.39 4.46 -13.90
N GLU A 148 33.99 4.29 -12.72
CA GLU A 148 34.99 3.28 -12.42
C GLU A 148 34.49 2.32 -11.33
N LEU A 149 35.18 1.18 -11.17
CA LEU A 149 34.88 0.25 -10.08
C LEU A 149 35.10 0.92 -8.72
N ASN A 150 34.24 0.59 -7.76
CA ASN A 150 34.15 1.14 -6.41
C ASN A 150 33.73 2.62 -6.31
N ASP A 151 33.40 3.27 -7.43
CA ASP A 151 32.68 4.54 -7.37
C ASP A 151 31.32 4.35 -6.69
N ILE A 152 30.88 5.37 -5.95
CA ILE A 152 29.53 5.45 -5.41
C ILE A 152 28.75 6.48 -6.22
N LEU A 153 27.63 6.07 -6.78
CA LEU A 153 26.72 6.95 -7.51
C LEU A 153 25.57 7.36 -6.59
N MET A 154 25.22 8.65 -6.55
CA MET A 154 24.11 9.16 -5.74
C MET A 154 23.17 10.03 -6.57
N CYS A 155 21.87 9.72 -6.51
CA CYS A 155 20.81 10.52 -7.09
C CYS A 155 20.68 11.87 -6.39
N MET A 156 20.73 12.95 -7.17
CA MET A 156 20.65 14.31 -6.63
C MET A 156 19.27 14.95 -6.75
N THR A 157 18.33 14.38 -7.52
CA THR A 157 17.08 15.05 -7.88
C THR A 157 15.87 14.13 -8.01
N GLY A 158 14.67 14.64 -7.72
CA GLY A 158 13.39 13.93 -7.84
C GLY A 158 13.08 12.97 -6.67
N GLY A 159 12.08 12.11 -6.85
CA GLY A 159 11.65 11.16 -5.81
C GLY A 159 12.69 10.10 -5.40
N THR A 160 13.87 10.10 -6.03
CA THR A 160 14.99 9.19 -5.74
C THR A 160 16.17 9.87 -5.06
N VAL A 161 16.07 11.15 -4.66
CA VAL A 161 17.15 11.89 -3.99
C VAL A 161 17.73 11.13 -2.80
N GLY A 162 19.05 10.95 -2.82
CA GLY A 162 19.82 10.25 -1.81
C GLY A 162 19.95 8.74 -2.03
N LYS A 163 19.16 8.14 -2.96
CA LYS A 163 19.41 6.76 -3.40
C LYS A 163 20.81 6.68 -4.00
N ASN A 164 21.55 5.65 -3.62
CA ASN A 164 22.92 5.47 -4.04
C ASN A 164 23.27 3.99 -4.16
N CYS A 165 24.32 3.70 -4.91
CA CYS A 165 24.91 2.37 -5.03
C CYS A 165 26.42 2.46 -5.20
N ILE A 166 27.09 1.36 -4.86
CA ILE A 166 28.51 1.16 -5.16
C ILE A 166 28.65 0.33 -6.45
N ILE A 167 29.57 0.72 -7.31
CA ILE A 167 29.83 0.05 -8.58
C ILE A 167 30.76 -1.14 -8.36
N GLU A 168 30.19 -2.32 -8.21
CA GLU A 168 30.96 -3.58 -8.08
C GLU A 168 31.22 -4.27 -9.42
N TYR A 169 30.45 -3.91 -10.45
CA TYR A 169 30.56 -4.46 -11.79
C TYR A 169 30.19 -3.41 -12.84
N ILE A 170 30.95 -3.37 -13.92
CA ILE A 170 30.69 -2.54 -15.11
C ILE A 170 31.12 -3.33 -16.35
N ASN A 171 30.23 -3.44 -17.34
CA ASN A 171 30.44 -4.22 -18.56
C ASN A 171 30.97 -3.39 -19.73
N GLU A 172 30.84 -2.06 -19.67
CA GLU A 172 31.28 -1.14 -20.71
C GLU A 172 31.51 0.26 -20.15
N ASP A 173 32.28 1.08 -20.88
CA ASP A 173 32.50 2.48 -20.56
C ASP A 173 31.18 3.26 -20.43
N SER A 174 30.93 3.74 -19.22
CA SER A 174 29.67 4.40 -18.83
C SER A 174 29.94 5.74 -18.15
N TYR A 175 29.08 6.73 -18.40
CA TYR A 175 29.28 8.11 -17.95
C TYR A 175 28.02 8.65 -17.26
N ILE A 176 28.19 9.42 -16.18
CA ILE A 176 27.05 9.91 -15.38
C ILE A 176 26.42 11.19 -15.93
N ASN A 177 25.09 11.23 -15.91
CA ASN A 177 24.25 12.40 -16.19
C ASN A 177 24.31 13.46 -15.05
N GLN A 178 24.03 14.74 -15.35
CA GLN A 178 24.11 15.88 -14.42
C GLN A 178 23.28 15.79 -13.13
N ARG A 179 22.36 14.83 -13.05
CA ARG A 179 21.51 14.56 -11.89
C ARG A 179 22.11 13.53 -10.92
N ILE A 180 23.33 13.07 -11.18
CA ILE A 180 24.05 12.08 -10.38
C ILE A 180 25.34 12.70 -9.85
N ALA A 181 25.64 12.45 -8.58
CA ALA A 181 26.95 12.68 -8.00
C ALA A 181 27.76 11.37 -8.04
N LYS A 182 29.00 11.44 -8.51
CA LYS A 182 29.99 10.37 -8.42
C LYS A 182 30.96 10.66 -7.29
N ILE A 183 31.14 9.69 -6.41
CA ILE A 183 31.97 9.78 -5.21
C ILE A 183 33.02 8.67 -5.30
N THR A 184 34.29 9.07 -5.45
CA THR A 184 35.43 8.14 -5.51
C THR A 184 36.26 8.31 -4.23
N SER A 185 36.34 7.28 -3.39
CA SER A 185 37.14 7.37 -2.17
C SER A 185 38.64 7.43 -2.46
N ILE A 186 39.38 8.17 -1.62
CA ILE A 186 40.85 8.21 -1.67
C ILE A 186 41.36 7.34 -0.52
N ILE A 187 42.01 6.20 -0.81
CA ILE A 187 42.55 5.19 0.13
C ILE A 187 41.49 4.47 1.00
N LEU A 188 40.40 5.14 1.37
CA LEU A 188 39.31 4.65 2.22
C LEU A 188 38.59 3.46 1.57
N ASN A 189 38.11 2.51 2.39
CA ASN A 189 37.27 1.43 1.92
C ASN A 189 35.91 1.97 1.42
N SER A 190 35.67 1.86 0.11
CA SER A 190 34.47 2.38 -0.55
C SER A 190 33.18 1.72 -0.05
N LYS A 191 33.21 0.44 0.35
CA LYS A 191 32.04 -0.24 0.95
C LYS A 191 31.71 0.33 2.32
N PHE A 192 32.72 0.67 3.13
CA PHE A 192 32.50 1.36 4.40
C PHE A 192 31.88 2.74 4.15
N LEU A 193 32.43 3.52 3.22
CA LEU A 193 31.85 4.82 2.86
C LEU A 193 30.40 4.70 2.39
N HIS A 194 30.10 3.72 1.54
CA HIS A 194 28.75 3.41 1.10
C HIS A 194 27.81 3.07 2.28
N HIS A 195 28.29 2.35 3.30
CA HIS A 195 27.54 2.11 4.54
C HIS A 195 27.28 3.39 5.34
N VAL A 196 28.24 4.32 5.41
CA VAL A 196 28.04 5.63 6.07
C VAL A 196 26.96 6.44 5.34
N LEU A 197 27.03 6.52 4.01
CA LEU A 197 26.07 7.27 3.19
C LEU A 197 24.63 6.73 3.30
N ASN A 198 24.48 5.44 3.61
CA ASN A 198 23.19 4.78 3.84
C ASN A 198 22.75 4.75 5.31
N SER A 199 23.50 5.37 6.23
CA SER A 199 23.13 5.48 7.63
C SER A 199 21.92 6.41 7.84
N SER A 200 21.18 6.21 8.93
CA SER A 200 20.08 7.11 9.31
C SER A 200 20.54 8.56 9.46
N TYR A 201 21.78 8.76 9.94
CA TYR A 201 22.39 10.08 10.06
C TYR A 201 22.48 10.82 8.72
N ILE A 202 23.13 10.26 7.69
CA ILE A 202 23.25 10.93 6.38
C ILE A 202 21.89 11.06 5.69
N ILE A 203 21.04 10.04 5.79
CA ILE A 203 19.68 10.09 5.24
C ILE A 203 18.87 11.24 5.88
N SER A 204 19.04 11.50 7.18
CA SER A 204 18.36 12.60 7.86
C SER A 204 18.84 13.97 7.36
N ILE A 205 20.14 14.14 7.11
CA ILE A 205 20.69 15.38 6.52
C ILE A 205 20.08 15.62 5.14
N ILE A 206 20.06 14.58 4.30
CA ILE A 206 19.47 14.65 2.96
C ILE A 206 17.99 15.02 3.04
N ASN A 207 17.21 14.37 3.91
CA ASN A 207 15.78 14.64 4.03
C ASN A 207 15.47 16.03 4.60
N ASN A 208 16.27 16.53 5.55
CA ASN A 208 16.11 17.87 6.09
C ASN A 208 16.46 18.98 5.09
N SER A 209 17.26 18.66 4.07
CA SER A 209 17.58 19.60 2.98
C SER A 209 16.52 19.67 1.88
N LYS A 210 15.56 18.73 1.85
CA LYS A 210 14.46 18.73 0.87
C LYS A 210 13.37 19.72 1.28
N THR A 211 12.84 20.44 0.30
CA THR A 211 11.65 21.30 0.47
C THR A 211 10.47 20.69 -0.28
N SER A 212 9.24 20.95 0.16
CA SER A 212 8.01 20.33 -0.38
C SER A 212 7.79 20.53 -1.89
N THR A 213 8.48 21.50 -2.50
CA THR A 213 8.35 21.87 -3.91
C THR A 213 9.56 21.51 -4.77
N ASN A 214 10.72 21.18 -4.18
CA ASN A 214 11.96 20.87 -4.91
C ASN A 214 12.77 19.80 -4.18
N ASP A 215 12.54 18.53 -4.52
CA ASP A 215 13.35 17.40 -4.09
C ASP A 215 14.69 17.40 -4.84
N ASN A 216 15.66 18.18 -4.39
CA ASN A 216 17.01 18.20 -4.93
C ASN A 216 18.05 18.41 -3.82
N ILE A 217 19.24 17.83 -3.97
CA ILE A 217 20.43 18.14 -3.15
C ILE A 217 21.55 18.69 -4.03
N SER A 218 22.34 19.63 -3.51
CA SER A 218 23.48 20.21 -4.22
C SER A 218 24.75 19.38 -4.03
N MET A 219 25.71 19.52 -4.96
CA MET A 219 27.05 18.96 -4.77
C MET A 219 27.74 19.53 -3.53
N ASP A 220 27.48 20.79 -3.19
CA ASP A 220 28.06 21.43 -2.01
C ASP A 220 27.57 20.78 -0.73
N LEU A 221 26.28 20.42 -0.64
CA LEU A 221 25.77 19.66 0.51
C LEU A 221 26.48 18.31 0.65
N ILE A 222 26.64 17.57 -0.44
CA ILE A 222 27.31 16.26 -0.44
C ILE A 222 28.78 16.40 0.00
N LYS A 223 29.48 17.42 -0.49
CA LYS A 223 30.87 17.73 -0.12
C LYS A 223 31.05 17.95 1.38
N GLU A 224 30.06 18.57 2.03
CA GLU A 224 30.10 18.93 3.45
C GLU A 224 29.62 17.83 4.41
N PHE A 225 29.19 16.66 3.90
CA PHE A 225 28.85 15.52 4.77
C PHE A 225 30.00 15.22 5.73
N LEU A 226 29.67 15.19 7.02
CA LEU A 226 30.60 14.87 8.08
C LEU A 226 30.66 13.35 8.23
N ILE A 227 31.84 12.76 8.03
CA ILE A 227 32.05 11.31 7.96
C ILE A 227 32.88 10.88 9.17
N PRO A 228 32.41 9.90 9.97
CA PRO A 228 33.24 9.32 11.02
C PRO A 228 34.23 8.35 10.36
N CYS A 229 35.51 8.65 10.47
CA CYS A 229 36.59 7.90 9.85
C CYS A 229 37.31 7.04 10.90
N PRO A 230 37.17 5.71 10.85
CA PRO A 230 37.96 4.79 11.66
C PRO A 230 39.26 4.37 10.96
N PRO A 231 40.19 3.70 11.69
CA PRO A 231 41.33 3.01 11.08
C PRO A 231 40.90 2.05 9.96
N ILE A 232 41.73 1.90 8.92
CA ILE A 232 41.39 1.12 7.72
C ILE A 232 41.04 -0.35 8.04
N PHE A 233 41.72 -0.94 9.02
CA PHE A 233 41.45 -2.30 9.49
C PHE A 233 40.07 -2.41 10.14
N THR A 234 39.69 -1.41 10.94
CA THR A 234 38.36 -1.31 11.53
C THR A 234 37.26 -1.11 10.47
N GLN A 235 37.52 -0.36 9.39
CA GLN A 235 36.58 -0.26 8.25
C GLN A 235 36.29 -1.64 7.65
N ASN A 236 37.35 -2.42 7.40
CA ASN A 236 37.23 -3.77 6.86
C ASN A 236 36.47 -4.72 7.80
N LYS A 237 36.74 -4.65 9.12
CA LYS A 237 35.99 -5.41 10.14
C LYS A 237 34.49 -5.06 10.10
N ILE A 238 34.14 -3.78 10.04
CA ILE A 238 32.75 -3.31 9.96
C ILE A 238 32.06 -3.84 8.70
N VAL A 239 32.70 -3.71 7.53
CA VAL A 239 32.15 -4.17 6.25
C VAL A 239 31.90 -5.69 6.27
N ASN A 240 32.86 -6.48 6.77
CA ASN A 240 32.72 -7.92 6.88
C ASN A 240 31.56 -8.30 7.82
N PHE A 241 31.47 -7.66 8.99
CA PHE A 241 30.40 -7.92 9.95
C PHE A 241 29.00 -7.60 9.38
N ILE A 242 28.85 -6.46 8.69
CA ILE A 242 27.60 -6.11 8.00
C ILE A 242 27.27 -7.13 6.91
N GLY A 243 28.28 -7.56 6.15
CA GLY A 243 28.13 -8.60 5.13
C GLY A 243 27.65 -9.95 5.69
N GLN A 244 28.11 -10.35 6.88
CA GLN A 244 27.66 -11.57 7.55
C GLN A 244 26.20 -11.49 8.01
N ILE A 245 25.76 -10.31 8.48
CA ILE A 245 24.41 -10.12 9.03
C ILE A 245 23.35 -9.85 7.95
N SER A 246 23.76 -9.42 6.75
CA SER A 246 22.82 -9.06 5.65
C SER A 246 21.82 -10.19 5.34
N SER A 247 22.29 -11.43 5.24
CA SER A 247 21.45 -12.62 4.98
C SER A 247 20.39 -12.85 6.08
N PHE A 248 20.73 -12.56 7.34
CA PHE A 248 19.78 -12.65 8.46
C PHE A 248 18.73 -11.55 8.40
N ILE A 249 19.08 -10.34 7.96
CA ILE A 249 18.13 -9.22 7.76
C ILE A 249 17.15 -9.55 6.64
N GLU A 250 17.64 -10.12 5.54
CA GLU A 250 16.80 -10.58 4.43
C GLU A 250 15.82 -11.67 4.89
N LYS A 251 16.32 -12.69 5.59
CA LYS A 251 15.48 -13.75 6.17
C LYS A 251 14.44 -13.22 7.16
N TYR A 252 14.81 -12.26 8.02
CA TYR A 252 13.87 -11.59 8.93
C TYR A 252 12.76 -10.87 8.15
N SER A 253 13.12 -10.17 7.08
CA SER A 253 12.16 -9.45 6.23
C SER A 253 11.16 -10.41 5.57
N GLU A 254 11.66 -11.52 5.04
CA GLU A 254 10.85 -12.57 4.43
C GLU A 254 9.86 -13.18 5.44
N LEU A 255 10.34 -13.60 6.61
CA LEU A 255 9.50 -14.20 7.65
C LEU A 255 8.41 -13.24 8.14
N LYS A 256 8.75 -11.95 8.28
CA LYS A 256 7.78 -10.93 8.67
C LYS A 256 6.68 -10.75 7.61
N ASN A 257 7.05 -10.71 6.33
CA ASN A 257 6.07 -10.62 5.24
C ASN A 257 5.17 -11.86 5.17
N LYS A 258 5.73 -13.06 5.41
CA LYS A 258 4.96 -14.31 5.50
C LYS A 258 3.96 -14.27 6.65
N LEU A 259 4.38 -13.84 7.84
CA LEU A 259 3.50 -13.68 9.01
C LEU A 259 2.33 -12.73 8.70
N GLN A 260 2.62 -11.54 8.17
CA GLN A 260 1.60 -10.56 7.82
C GLN A 260 0.59 -11.10 6.78
N THR A 261 1.08 -11.84 5.79
CA THR A 261 0.23 -12.48 4.78
C THR A 261 -0.66 -13.56 5.41
N LEU A 262 -0.11 -14.35 6.32
CA LEU A 262 -0.83 -15.41 7.02
C LEU A 262 -1.94 -14.83 7.91
N ASP A 263 -1.65 -13.77 8.65
CA ASP A 263 -2.63 -13.09 9.51
C ASP A 263 -3.80 -12.53 8.69
N GLN A 264 -3.50 -11.87 7.56
CA GLN A 264 -4.54 -11.36 6.65
C GLN A 264 -5.40 -12.48 6.07
N LYS A 265 -4.78 -13.56 5.60
CA LYS A 265 -5.49 -14.73 5.05
C LYS A 265 -6.34 -15.42 6.12
N PHE A 266 -5.82 -15.57 7.33
CA PHE A 266 -6.54 -16.17 8.45
C PHE A 266 -7.79 -15.36 8.81
N LYS A 267 -7.65 -14.04 9.00
CA LYS A 267 -8.78 -13.14 9.28
C LYS A 267 -9.87 -13.24 8.20
N LEU A 268 -9.48 -13.24 6.93
CA LEU A 268 -10.41 -13.36 5.81
C LEU A 268 -11.09 -14.74 5.75
N SER A 269 -10.32 -15.82 5.89
CA SER A 269 -10.85 -17.19 5.86
C SER A 269 -11.82 -17.45 7.02
N LEU A 270 -11.48 -16.97 8.21
CA LEU A 270 -12.34 -17.08 9.39
C LEU A 270 -13.65 -16.31 9.20
N LYS A 271 -13.59 -15.05 8.72
CA LYS A 271 -14.78 -14.25 8.36
C LYS A 271 -15.69 -15.01 7.39
N ASN A 272 -15.12 -15.58 6.32
CA ASN A 272 -15.89 -16.32 5.32
C ASN A 272 -16.54 -17.59 5.90
N SER A 273 -15.82 -18.33 6.75
CA SER A 273 -16.33 -19.52 7.42
C SER A 273 -17.49 -19.19 8.37
N ILE A 274 -17.41 -18.09 9.11
CA ILE A 274 -18.48 -17.63 10.01
C ILE A 274 -19.76 -17.34 9.23
N PHE A 275 -19.66 -16.59 8.13
CA PHE A 275 -20.85 -16.28 7.32
C PHE A 275 -21.39 -17.51 6.61
N LYS A 276 -20.53 -18.44 6.18
CA LYS A 276 -20.97 -19.74 5.66
C LYS A 276 -21.75 -20.52 6.73
N TYR A 277 -21.26 -20.59 7.96
CA TYR A 277 -21.98 -21.23 9.06
C TYR A 277 -23.26 -20.49 9.44
N ALA A 278 -23.28 -19.15 9.28
CA ALA A 278 -24.47 -18.35 9.49
C ALA A 278 -25.56 -18.74 8.50
N ILE A 279 -25.28 -18.85 7.20
CA ILE A 279 -26.30 -19.21 6.19
C ILE A 279 -26.67 -20.69 6.18
N GLU A 280 -25.83 -21.57 6.71
CA GLU A 280 -26.10 -23.01 6.83
C GLU A 280 -26.86 -23.39 8.11
N GLY A 281 -27.14 -22.43 9.01
CA GLY A 281 -27.79 -22.68 10.30
C GLY A 281 -26.90 -23.42 11.31
N LYS A 282 -25.58 -23.30 11.17
CA LYS A 282 -24.56 -23.96 12.00
C LYS A 282 -23.90 -23.02 13.00
N LEU A 283 -24.10 -21.70 12.88
CA LEU A 283 -23.42 -20.71 13.73
C LEU A 283 -23.97 -20.66 15.17
N VAL A 284 -25.26 -20.94 15.36
CA VAL A 284 -25.93 -20.91 16.66
C VAL A 284 -26.77 -22.17 16.83
N LYS A 285 -27.09 -22.51 18.09
CA LYS A 285 -27.97 -23.65 18.38
C LYS A 285 -29.39 -23.39 17.83
N GLN A 286 -29.96 -24.41 17.19
CA GLN A 286 -31.35 -24.44 16.76
C GLN A 286 -32.27 -24.45 17.98
N ASN A 287 -33.41 -23.75 17.91
CA ASN A 287 -34.43 -23.74 18.96
C ASN A 287 -35.79 -24.16 18.39
N LEU A 288 -36.31 -25.32 18.80
CA LEU A 288 -37.58 -25.84 18.31
C LEU A 288 -38.80 -25.04 18.80
N ASN A 289 -38.63 -24.21 19.83
CA ASN A 289 -39.69 -23.31 20.31
C ASN A 289 -39.77 -22.00 19.52
N ASP A 290 -38.83 -21.74 18.60
CA ASP A 290 -38.94 -20.58 17.72
C ASP A 290 -40.06 -20.82 16.69
N GLU A 291 -40.83 -19.76 16.40
CA GLU A 291 -41.77 -19.76 15.29
C GLU A 291 -41.00 -20.09 13.99
N PRO A 292 -41.37 -21.15 13.24
CA PRO A 292 -40.58 -21.61 12.10
C PRO A 292 -40.59 -20.56 10.98
N ALA A 293 -39.55 -20.57 10.14
CA ALA A 293 -39.40 -19.62 9.04
C ALA A 293 -40.59 -19.66 8.05
N SER A 294 -41.32 -20.78 7.96
CA SER A 294 -42.53 -20.89 7.16
C SER A 294 -43.61 -19.88 7.55
N GLU A 295 -43.77 -19.56 8.84
CA GLU A 295 -44.73 -18.54 9.28
C GLU A 295 -44.25 -17.12 8.97
N LEU A 296 -42.93 -16.89 9.09
CA LEU A 296 -42.33 -15.62 8.65
C LEU A 296 -42.54 -15.41 7.13
N VAL A 297 -42.37 -16.46 6.34
CA VAL A 297 -42.61 -16.44 4.89
C VAL A 297 -44.08 -16.09 4.58
N LYS A 298 -45.06 -16.66 5.31
CA LYS A 298 -46.48 -16.27 5.16
C LYS A 298 -46.69 -14.78 5.41
N LYS A 299 -46.17 -14.24 6.53
CA LYS A 299 -46.26 -12.81 6.87
C LYS A 299 -45.65 -11.91 5.79
N ILE A 300 -44.50 -12.32 5.23
CA ILE A 300 -43.85 -11.62 4.10
C ILE A 300 -44.77 -11.59 2.88
N TYR A 301 -45.39 -12.73 2.52
CA TYR A 301 -46.30 -12.79 1.37
C TYR A 301 -47.57 -11.96 1.60
N GLU A 302 -48.15 -11.99 2.79
CA GLU A 302 -49.32 -11.18 3.15
C GLU A 302 -49.04 -9.69 3.02
N GLU A 303 -47.94 -9.21 3.62
CA GLU A 303 -47.55 -7.80 3.54
C GLU A 303 -47.20 -7.40 2.08
N LYS A 304 -46.54 -8.28 1.33
CA LYS A 304 -46.27 -8.05 -0.09
C LYS A 304 -47.56 -7.90 -0.91
N GLN A 305 -48.56 -8.76 -0.70
CA GLN A 305 -49.85 -8.63 -1.41
C GLN A 305 -50.59 -7.35 -1.02
N LYS A 306 -50.52 -6.94 0.24
CA LYS A 306 -51.07 -5.65 0.70
C LYS A 306 -50.38 -4.46 0.02
N LEU A 307 -49.05 -4.48 -0.10
CA LEU A 307 -48.31 -3.43 -0.83
C LEU A 307 -48.68 -3.38 -2.32
N ILE A 308 -48.99 -4.54 -2.93
CA ILE A 308 -49.47 -4.63 -4.32
C ILE A 308 -50.89 -4.04 -4.44
N SER A 309 -51.81 -4.39 -3.53
CA SER A 309 -53.19 -3.88 -3.58
C SER A 309 -53.27 -2.38 -3.31
N GLU A 310 -52.36 -1.84 -2.49
CA GLU A 310 -52.18 -0.40 -2.26
C GLU A 310 -51.44 0.31 -3.42
N GLY A 311 -50.99 -0.41 -4.44
CA GLY A 311 -50.28 0.15 -5.60
C GLY A 311 -48.86 0.65 -5.30
N LYS A 312 -48.30 0.36 -4.12
CA LYS A 312 -46.96 0.78 -3.71
C LYS A 312 -45.86 0.02 -4.45
N ILE A 313 -46.13 -1.24 -4.80
CA ILE A 313 -45.24 -2.10 -5.58
C ILE A 313 -45.98 -2.78 -6.74
N LYS A 314 -45.26 -3.13 -7.81
CA LYS A 314 -45.84 -3.82 -8.96
C LYS A 314 -45.93 -5.33 -8.70
N LYS A 315 -47.00 -5.96 -9.19
CA LYS A 315 -47.14 -7.42 -9.16
C LYS A 315 -46.08 -8.08 -10.06
N ASP A 316 -45.39 -9.07 -9.53
CA ASP A 316 -44.49 -9.93 -10.30
C ASP A 316 -45.30 -10.95 -11.09
N LYS A 317 -45.02 -11.07 -12.39
CA LYS A 317 -45.70 -12.03 -13.28
C LYS A 317 -45.21 -13.46 -13.04
N ASN A 318 -44.00 -13.62 -12.49
CA ASN A 318 -43.34 -14.92 -12.31
C ASN A 318 -43.15 -15.26 -10.82
N GLU A 319 -44.08 -14.82 -9.98
CA GLU A 319 -44.04 -15.14 -8.55
C GLU A 319 -44.06 -16.66 -8.34
N SER A 320 -43.12 -17.12 -7.53
CA SER A 320 -42.94 -18.53 -7.19
C SER A 320 -42.84 -18.72 -5.69
N TYR A 321 -43.09 -19.95 -5.26
CA TYR A 321 -42.81 -20.41 -3.91
C TYR A 321 -41.96 -21.68 -3.96
N ILE A 322 -41.06 -21.79 -2.98
CA ILE A 322 -40.17 -22.94 -2.83
C ILE A 322 -40.66 -23.78 -1.66
N PHE A 323 -40.69 -25.10 -1.85
CA PHE A 323 -41.04 -26.05 -0.82
C PHE A 323 -40.16 -27.29 -0.90
N LYS A 324 -40.18 -28.09 0.17
CA LYS A 324 -39.41 -29.33 0.27
C LYS A 324 -40.37 -30.51 0.30
N ASP A 325 -40.14 -31.49 -0.57
CA ASP A 325 -40.88 -32.75 -0.62
C ASP A 325 -39.90 -33.91 -0.88
N ASN A 326 -40.06 -35.03 -0.18
CA ASN A 326 -39.19 -36.21 -0.29
C ASN A 326 -37.68 -35.90 -0.34
N ASN A 327 -37.22 -34.98 0.52
CA ASN A 327 -35.84 -34.47 0.59
C ASN A 327 -35.32 -33.69 -0.63
N CYS A 328 -36.15 -33.45 -1.64
CA CYS A 328 -35.86 -32.57 -2.77
C CYS A 328 -36.54 -31.21 -2.59
N TYR A 329 -35.98 -30.17 -3.21
CA TYR A 329 -36.59 -28.84 -3.26
C TYR A 329 -37.28 -28.63 -4.60
N TYR A 330 -38.44 -28.00 -4.55
CA TYR A 330 -39.26 -27.70 -5.72
C TYR A 330 -39.66 -26.23 -5.71
N GLU A 331 -39.62 -25.61 -6.87
CA GLU A 331 -40.18 -24.29 -7.13
C GLU A 331 -41.50 -24.44 -7.89
N LYS A 332 -42.56 -23.83 -7.39
CA LYS A 332 -43.84 -23.72 -8.09
C LYS A 332 -44.14 -22.27 -8.41
N VAL A 333 -44.28 -22.00 -9.71
CA VAL A 333 -44.79 -20.73 -10.27
C VAL A 333 -46.29 -20.93 -10.51
N SER A 334 -47.13 -19.93 -10.19
CA SER A 334 -48.58 -20.06 -10.08
C SER A 334 -49.29 -20.96 -11.13
N ASN A 335 -48.91 -20.84 -12.41
CA ASN A 335 -49.57 -21.55 -13.52
C ASN A 335 -48.78 -22.75 -14.07
N PHE A 336 -47.72 -23.18 -13.38
CA PHE A 336 -46.83 -24.23 -13.86
C PHE A 336 -46.68 -25.35 -12.82
N GLU A 337 -46.43 -26.55 -13.32
CA GLU A 337 -46.07 -27.69 -12.48
C GLU A 337 -44.80 -27.40 -11.65
N PRO A 338 -44.72 -27.90 -10.41
CA PRO A 338 -43.53 -27.78 -9.59
C PRO A 338 -42.29 -28.32 -10.30
N LYS A 339 -41.25 -27.50 -10.42
CA LYS A 339 -39.97 -27.91 -10.98
C LYS A 339 -38.98 -28.17 -9.87
N LYS A 340 -38.29 -29.31 -9.93
CA LYS A 340 -37.18 -29.60 -9.02
C LYS A 340 -36.09 -28.55 -9.19
N ILE A 341 -35.58 -28.03 -8.09
CA ILE A 341 -34.47 -27.07 -8.06
C ILE A 341 -33.33 -27.61 -7.21
N ASP A 342 -32.11 -27.21 -7.57
CA ASP A 342 -30.93 -27.47 -6.75
C ASP A 342 -30.71 -26.32 -5.77
N VAL A 343 -30.32 -26.67 -4.55
CA VAL A 343 -29.95 -25.71 -3.51
C VAL A 343 -28.46 -25.86 -3.19
N PRO A 344 -27.75 -24.78 -2.80
CA PRO A 344 -26.31 -24.86 -2.59
C PRO A 344 -25.88 -25.79 -1.45
N PHE A 345 -26.72 -25.95 -0.43
CA PHE A 345 -26.44 -26.76 0.75
C PHE A 345 -27.74 -27.11 1.51
N GLY A 346 -27.66 -28.06 2.44
CA GLY A 346 -28.75 -28.39 3.36
C GLY A 346 -28.93 -27.34 4.46
N ILE A 347 -30.18 -27.08 4.84
CA ILE A 347 -30.57 -26.15 5.91
C ILE A 347 -31.38 -26.87 7.01
N PRO A 348 -31.45 -26.32 8.23
CA PRO A 348 -32.29 -26.86 9.31
C PRO A 348 -33.77 -26.97 8.91
N LYS A 349 -34.51 -27.90 9.55
CA LYS A 349 -35.94 -28.12 9.24
C LYS A 349 -36.82 -26.89 9.50
N THR A 350 -36.41 -26.03 10.43
CA THR A 350 -37.12 -24.79 10.80
C THR A 350 -36.85 -23.63 9.85
N TRP A 351 -35.93 -23.79 8.89
CA TRP A 351 -35.54 -22.77 7.92
C TRP A 351 -36.25 -22.98 6.59
N HIS A 352 -36.27 -21.92 5.76
CA HIS A 352 -36.90 -21.94 4.45
C HIS A 352 -35.95 -21.43 3.37
N TRP A 353 -35.86 -22.11 2.23
CA TRP A 353 -35.24 -21.54 1.03
C TRP A 353 -36.24 -20.63 0.33
N ILE A 354 -35.83 -19.42 -0.06
CA ILE A 354 -36.68 -18.43 -0.71
C ILE A 354 -35.85 -17.58 -1.67
N LYS A 355 -36.47 -17.02 -2.72
CA LYS A 355 -35.78 -16.07 -3.60
C LYS A 355 -35.69 -14.69 -2.95
N LEU A 356 -34.59 -13.98 -3.18
CA LEU A 356 -34.38 -12.62 -2.65
C LEU A 356 -35.54 -11.68 -3.05
N SER A 357 -36.05 -11.78 -4.29
CA SER A 357 -37.19 -10.97 -4.76
C SER A 357 -38.54 -11.27 -4.08
N ASN A 358 -38.68 -12.44 -3.46
CA ASN A 358 -39.86 -12.79 -2.68
C ASN A 358 -39.82 -12.22 -1.26
N ILE A 359 -38.63 -11.92 -0.73
CA ILE A 359 -38.46 -11.33 0.60
C ILE A 359 -38.23 -9.82 0.57
N CYS A 360 -37.69 -9.27 -0.53
CA CYS A 360 -37.31 -7.86 -0.62
C CYS A 360 -37.79 -7.19 -1.91
N GLU A 361 -38.16 -5.92 -1.79
CA GLU A 361 -38.19 -4.99 -2.91
C GLU A 361 -36.75 -4.60 -3.28
N LEU A 362 -36.41 -4.73 -4.56
CA LEU A 362 -35.09 -4.42 -5.10
C LEU A 362 -35.16 -3.17 -5.97
N ILE A 363 -34.55 -2.07 -5.51
CA ILE A 363 -34.58 -0.78 -6.20
C ILE A 363 -33.20 -0.55 -6.85
N LEU A 364 -33.18 -0.48 -8.18
CA LEU A 364 -31.95 -0.24 -8.94
C LEU A 364 -31.66 1.25 -9.07
N GLY A 365 -30.37 1.59 -9.02
CA GLY A 365 -29.92 2.96 -9.19
C GLY A 365 -29.79 3.40 -10.64
N LYS A 366 -29.52 4.69 -10.82
CA LYS A 366 -29.31 5.35 -12.11
C LYS A 366 -28.13 6.32 -12.04
N THR A 367 -27.52 6.61 -13.19
CA THR A 367 -26.51 7.65 -13.31
C THR A 367 -27.04 8.75 -14.23
N PRO A 368 -27.36 9.95 -13.71
CA PRO A 368 -27.68 11.09 -14.57
C PRO A 368 -26.57 11.35 -15.59
N LYS A 369 -26.92 11.88 -16.77
CA LYS A 369 -25.92 12.17 -17.81
C LYS A 369 -24.85 13.11 -17.27
N ARG A 370 -23.59 12.64 -17.29
CA ARG A 370 -22.41 13.41 -16.84
C ARG A 370 -22.13 14.63 -17.71
N SER A 371 -22.53 14.61 -18.98
CA SER A 371 -22.40 15.74 -19.89
C SER A 371 -23.31 16.94 -19.56
N ILE A 372 -24.33 16.73 -18.72
CA ILE A 372 -25.25 17.78 -18.29
C ILE A 372 -24.82 18.23 -16.88
N ASN A 373 -23.95 19.24 -16.80
CA ASN A 373 -23.38 19.71 -15.54
C ASN A 373 -24.43 20.19 -14.53
N THR A 374 -25.57 20.70 -15.01
CA THR A 374 -26.69 21.13 -14.16
C THR A 374 -27.30 19.98 -13.35
N ASN A 375 -27.03 18.71 -13.69
CA ASN A 375 -27.47 17.57 -12.89
C ASN A 375 -26.67 17.42 -11.58
N TRP A 376 -25.46 17.98 -11.49
CA TRP A 376 -24.46 17.67 -10.45
C TRP A 376 -24.04 18.87 -9.60
N ASN A 377 -24.29 20.10 -10.08
CA ASN A 377 -23.87 21.34 -9.42
C ASN A 377 -24.83 21.77 -8.28
N SER A 378 -25.10 20.87 -7.33
CA SER A 378 -25.90 21.16 -6.13
C SER A 378 -25.51 20.26 -4.97
N ASN A 379 -26.01 20.55 -3.77
CA ASN A 379 -25.95 19.65 -2.61
C ASN A 379 -27.35 19.16 -2.23
N ASP A 380 -28.26 19.03 -3.20
CA ASP A 380 -29.68 18.75 -2.93
C ASP A 380 -29.88 17.32 -2.42
N ILE A 381 -29.40 16.32 -3.15
CA ILE A 381 -29.66 14.90 -2.88
C ILE A 381 -28.35 14.11 -2.94
N ASN A 382 -28.05 13.35 -1.89
CA ASN A 382 -26.87 12.48 -1.83
C ASN A 382 -26.91 11.41 -2.94
N TRP A 383 -25.80 11.23 -3.65
CA TRP A 383 -25.66 10.21 -4.70
C TRP A 383 -24.50 9.25 -4.40
N VAL A 384 -24.85 8.04 -3.98
CA VAL A 384 -23.89 7.02 -3.52
C VAL A 384 -23.25 6.30 -4.70
N THR A 385 -21.93 6.17 -4.63
CA THR A 385 -21.12 5.30 -5.49
C THR A 385 -20.54 4.14 -4.68
N ILE A 386 -19.99 3.15 -5.37
CA ILE A 386 -19.27 2.04 -4.72
C ILE A 386 -18.11 2.54 -3.87
N SER A 387 -17.50 3.67 -4.23
CA SER A 387 -16.35 4.23 -3.51
C SER A 387 -16.74 4.80 -2.14
N ASP A 388 -18.02 5.09 -1.93
CA ASP A 388 -18.59 5.53 -0.65
C ASP A 388 -18.99 4.34 0.23
N MET A 389 -19.07 3.12 -0.35
CA MET A 389 -19.42 1.90 0.37
C MET A 389 -18.19 1.22 0.96
N LYS A 390 -18.24 0.94 2.26
CA LYS A 390 -17.33 0.00 2.95
C LYS A 390 -18.06 -1.31 3.21
N ASP A 391 -17.41 -2.44 2.93
CA ASP A 391 -18.00 -3.76 3.20
C ASP A 391 -18.36 -3.92 4.68
N LEU A 392 -19.62 -4.29 4.93
CA LEU A 392 -20.21 -4.35 6.27
C LEU A 392 -20.09 -3.02 7.02
N GLY A 393 -20.18 -1.90 6.29
CA GLY A 393 -20.05 -0.55 6.82
C GLY A 393 -21.35 0.24 6.81
N LYS A 394 -21.23 1.52 7.22
CA LYS A 394 -22.29 2.51 7.22
C LYS A 394 -21.88 3.71 6.37
N ILE A 395 -22.85 4.36 5.72
CA ILE A 395 -22.63 5.51 4.85
C ILE A 395 -23.24 6.75 5.50
N PHE A 396 -22.40 7.68 5.93
CA PHE A 396 -22.81 8.92 6.59
C PHE A 396 -22.79 10.14 5.66
N SER A 397 -22.11 10.04 4.52
CA SER A 397 -21.97 11.12 3.54
C SER A 397 -21.60 10.53 2.17
N THR A 398 -21.84 11.30 1.11
CA THR A 398 -21.41 10.97 -0.25
C THR A 398 -20.42 12.00 -0.77
N LYS A 399 -19.56 11.60 -1.71
CA LYS A 399 -18.66 12.55 -2.40
C LYS A 399 -19.40 13.44 -3.40
N GLU A 400 -20.51 12.94 -3.93
CA GLU A 400 -21.26 13.59 -4.99
C GLU A 400 -22.75 13.69 -4.62
N TYR A 401 -23.39 14.64 -5.29
CA TYR A 401 -24.79 14.99 -5.11
C TYR A 401 -25.43 15.19 -6.48
N ILE A 402 -26.75 15.08 -6.54
CA ILE A 402 -27.53 15.40 -7.74
C ILE A 402 -28.60 16.44 -7.41
N THR A 403 -29.03 17.20 -8.42
CA THR A 403 -30.12 18.17 -8.28
C THR A 403 -31.48 17.50 -8.14
N ASN A 404 -32.43 18.23 -7.57
CA ASN A 404 -33.85 17.84 -7.55
C ASN A 404 -34.42 17.56 -8.96
N GLU A 405 -33.96 18.28 -9.98
CA GLU A 405 -34.37 18.07 -11.37
C GLU A 405 -33.84 16.74 -11.92
N ALA A 406 -32.55 16.46 -11.72
CA ALA A 406 -31.96 15.17 -12.10
C ALA A 406 -32.65 14.00 -11.38
N PHE A 407 -33.02 14.19 -10.10
CA PHE A 407 -33.79 13.21 -9.36
C PHE A 407 -35.15 12.93 -10.01
N LYS A 408 -35.94 13.97 -10.31
CA LYS A 408 -37.27 13.82 -10.94
C LYS A 408 -37.20 13.14 -12.31
N ASN A 409 -36.13 13.38 -13.06
CA ASN A 409 -35.94 12.83 -14.41
C ASN A 409 -35.50 11.36 -14.39
N GLU A 410 -34.59 11.00 -13.48
CA GLU A 410 -33.93 9.69 -13.51
C GLU A 410 -34.48 8.72 -12.46
N PHE A 411 -34.95 9.19 -11.32
CA PHE A 411 -35.28 8.35 -10.17
C PHE A 411 -36.77 8.42 -9.85
N THR A 412 -37.29 7.34 -9.28
CA THR A 412 -38.70 7.27 -8.84
C THR A 412 -38.87 7.43 -7.34
N ARG A 413 -37.82 7.15 -6.56
CA ARG A 413 -37.85 7.18 -5.10
C ARG A 413 -36.44 7.29 -4.51
N ILE A 414 -36.35 7.85 -3.30
CA ILE A 414 -35.14 7.93 -2.49
C ILE A 414 -35.01 6.64 -1.66
N SER A 415 -33.79 6.14 -1.50
CA SER A 415 -33.48 5.10 -0.51
C SER A 415 -33.32 5.78 0.84
N LYS A 416 -34.14 5.36 1.80
CA LYS A 416 -34.21 6.03 3.10
C LYS A 416 -33.02 5.67 3.97
N LYS A 417 -32.74 6.54 4.94
CA LYS A 417 -31.88 6.19 6.07
C LYS A 417 -32.28 4.81 6.60
N GLU A 418 -31.28 4.02 6.98
CA GLU A 418 -31.39 2.65 7.47
C GLU A 418 -31.68 1.59 6.39
N SER A 419 -31.80 1.97 5.11
CA SER A 419 -31.87 1.01 3.99
C SER A 419 -30.55 0.26 3.80
N LEU A 420 -30.66 -1.00 3.38
CA LEU A 420 -29.53 -1.85 3.00
C LEU A 420 -29.18 -1.67 1.53
N LEU A 421 -27.92 -1.38 1.25
CA LEU A 421 -27.36 -1.33 -0.09
C LEU A 421 -26.46 -2.54 -0.34
N MET A 422 -26.47 -3.03 -1.59
CA MET A 422 -25.49 -4.01 -2.07
C MET A 422 -24.97 -3.61 -3.44
N SER A 423 -23.66 -3.69 -3.67
CA SER A 423 -23.10 -3.53 -5.02
C SER A 423 -23.13 -4.87 -5.78
N PHE A 424 -23.63 -4.85 -7.01
CA PHE A 424 -23.74 -6.05 -7.87
C PHE A 424 -22.91 -5.95 -9.16
N LYS A 425 -22.21 -4.82 -9.37
CA LYS A 425 -21.14 -4.65 -10.37
C LYS A 425 -19.84 -4.24 -9.66
N LEU A 426 -18.70 -4.50 -10.31
CA LEU A 426 -17.35 -4.20 -9.79
C LEU A 426 -17.06 -4.97 -8.48
N THR A 427 -17.31 -4.39 -7.30
CA THR A 427 -17.07 -5.02 -5.99
C THR A 427 -18.25 -5.86 -5.53
N ILE A 428 -18.62 -6.86 -6.31
CA ILE A 428 -19.85 -7.64 -6.14
C ILE A 428 -20.01 -8.20 -4.71
N GLY A 429 -21.19 -8.03 -4.13
CA GLY A 429 -21.59 -8.59 -2.83
C GLY A 429 -21.24 -7.71 -1.63
N ARG A 430 -20.57 -6.56 -1.85
CA ARG A 430 -20.33 -5.57 -0.79
C ARG A 430 -21.66 -4.99 -0.30
N THR A 431 -21.87 -5.00 1.01
CA THR A 431 -23.06 -4.43 1.65
C THR A 431 -22.74 -3.22 2.52
N SER A 432 -23.68 -2.28 2.62
CA SER A 432 -23.60 -1.13 3.53
C SER A 432 -24.99 -0.70 3.98
N ILE A 433 -25.09 -0.10 5.17
CA ILE A 433 -26.33 0.53 5.66
C ILE A 433 -26.24 2.04 5.46
N LEU A 434 -27.31 2.64 4.93
CA LEU A 434 -27.43 4.09 4.84
C LEU A 434 -27.68 4.72 6.21
N GLU A 435 -26.93 5.78 6.54
CA GLU A 435 -27.21 6.65 7.69
C GLU A 435 -27.76 8.03 7.25
N ILE A 436 -28.00 8.17 5.94
CA ILE A 436 -28.55 9.33 5.25
C ILE A 436 -29.55 8.89 4.17
N ASP A 437 -30.48 9.77 3.83
CA ASP A 437 -31.33 9.61 2.65
C ASP A 437 -30.49 9.81 1.39
N ALA A 438 -30.55 8.87 0.45
CA ALA A 438 -29.75 8.92 -0.77
C ALA A 438 -30.37 8.19 -1.96
N VAL A 439 -29.90 8.53 -3.15
CA VAL A 439 -29.99 7.67 -4.34
C VAL A 439 -28.59 7.09 -4.64
N HIS A 440 -28.51 6.15 -5.58
CA HIS A 440 -27.23 5.51 -5.92
C HIS A 440 -27.12 5.21 -7.41
N ASN A 441 -25.90 4.91 -7.85
CA ASN A 441 -25.60 4.60 -9.25
C ASN A 441 -26.10 3.21 -9.70
N GLU A 442 -25.92 2.87 -10.99
CA GLU A 442 -26.42 1.62 -11.60
C GLU A 442 -25.65 0.36 -11.21
N ALA A 443 -24.66 0.48 -10.32
CA ALA A 443 -23.89 -0.65 -9.81
C ALA A 443 -24.36 -1.12 -8.43
N ILE A 444 -25.28 -0.38 -7.83
CA ILE A 444 -25.80 -0.59 -6.48
C ILE A 444 -27.30 -0.87 -6.55
N VAL A 445 -27.78 -1.71 -5.66
CA VAL A 445 -29.20 -1.99 -5.43
C VAL A 445 -29.55 -1.69 -3.98
N THR A 446 -30.69 -1.06 -3.76
CA THR A 446 -31.33 -0.99 -2.43
C THR A 446 -32.19 -2.22 -2.22
N ILE A 447 -32.05 -2.83 -1.05
CA ILE A 447 -32.71 -4.07 -0.64
C ILE A 447 -33.60 -3.75 0.56
N ASN A 448 -34.91 -3.72 0.35
CA ASN A 448 -35.89 -3.41 1.38
C ASN A 448 -36.77 -4.63 1.64
N PRO A 449 -36.66 -5.34 2.78
CA PRO A 449 -37.55 -6.45 3.08
C PRO A 449 -39.02 -6.01 3.15
N TYR A 450 -39.95 -6.82 2.61
CA TYR A 450 -41.38 -6.49 2.61
C TYR A 450 -41.97 -6.48 4.02
N TYR A 451 -41.46 -7.36 4.89
CA TYR A 451 -41.82 -7.45 6.29
C TYR A 451 -40.54 -7.56 7.11
N ASP A 452 -40.26 -6.60 7.99
CA ASP A 452 -39.06 -6.62 8.81
C ASP A 452 -39.33 -6.10 10.22
N LYS A 453 -39.22 -6.99 11.21
CA LYS A 453 -39.45 -6.64 12.62
C LYS A 453 -38.12 -6.32 13.31
N ASP A 454 -37.96 -5.06 13.69
CA ASP A 454 -36.74 -4.54 14.34
C ASP A 454 -35.49 -4.80 13.49
N TYR A 455 -35.62 -4.69 12.16
CA TYR A 455 -34.54 -4.86 11.18
C TYR A 455 -33.83 -6.23 11.17
N ALA A 456 -34.45 -7.27 11.73
CA ALA A 456 -33.83 -8.59 11.80
C ALA A 456 -33.50 -9.18 10.41
N ILE A 457 -34.40 -9.05 9.41
CA ILE A 457 -34.13 -9.54 8.06
C ILE A 457 -33.05 -8.69 7.40
N ARG A 458 -33.18 -7.36 7.47
CA ARG A 458 -32.18 -6.43 6.92
C ARG A 458 -30.79 -6.73 7.47
N ASP A 459 -30.65 -6.86 8.78
CA ASP A 459 -29.35 -7.06 9.42
C ASP A 459 -28.79 -8.46 9.16
N PHE A 460 -29.65 -9.48 9.08
CA PHE A 460 -29.21 -10.81 8.65
C PHE A 460 -28.67 -10.77 7.21
N LEU A 461 -29.40 -10.14 6.29
CA LEU A 461 -28.99 -9.98 4.89
C LEU A 461 -27.73 -9.12 4.77
N PHE A 462 -27.59 -8.07 5.57
CA PHE A 462 -26.41 -7.21 5.61
C PHE A 462 -25.13 -8.02 5.79
N TYR A 463 -25.13 -9.02 6.68
CA TYR A 463 -23.98 -9.90 6.91
C TYR A 463 -23.83 -11.04 5.88
N THR A 464 -24.93 -11.54 5.32
CA THR A 464 -24.93 -12.82 4.59
C THR A 464 -25.01 -12.71 3.08
N LEU A 465 -25.53 -11.61 2.54
CA LEU A 465 -25.72 -11.43 1.09
C LEU A 465 -24.43 -11.60 0.29
N GLY A 466 -23.32 -11.07 0.79
CA GLY A 466 -22.02 -11.26 0.16
C GLY A 466 -21.61 -12.73 0.04
N THR A 467 -22.01 -13.56 1.00
CA THR A 467 -21.79 -15.02 0.96
C THR A 467 -22.76 -15.71 0.01
N PHE A 468 -24.05 -15.34 -0.01
CA PHE A 468 -25.01 -15.89 -0.98
C PHE A 468 -24.59 -15.61 -2.43
N VAL A 469 -24.06 -14.41 -2.69
CA VAL A 469 -23.49 -14.02 -3.99
C VAL A 469 -22.37 -14.96 -4.45
N SER A 470 -21.64 -15.59 -3.53
CA SER A 470 -20.55 -16.52 -3.90
C SER A 470 -21.03 -17.82 -4.55
N PHE A 471 -22.32 -18.17 -4.36
CA PHE A 471 -22.95 -19.33 -5.00
C PHE A 471 -23.61 -19.01 -6.35
N ILE A 472 -23.61 -17.74 -6.76
CA ILE A 472 -24.12 -17.33 -8.07
C ILE A 472 -22.99 -17.35 -9.08
N GLU A 473 -23.25 -17.97 -10.23
CA GLU A 473 -22.40 -17.84 -11.41
C GLU A 473 -22.32 -16.39 -11.91
N LYS A 474 -21.10 -15.84 -11.90
CA LYS A 474 -20.81 -14.48 -12.35
C LYS A 474 -20.58 -14.45 -13.86
N THR A 475 -20.99 -13.39 -14.53
CA THR A 475 -20.66 -13.15 -15.95
C THR A 475 -19.41 -12.27 -16.06
N SER A 476 -18.52 -12.60 -16.99
CA SER A 476 -17.34 -11.79 -17.32
C SER A 476 -17.75 -10.57 -18.15
N ALA A 477 -17.40 -9.37 -17.71
CA ALA A 477 -17.57 -8.14 -18.48
C ALA A 477 -16.23 -7.38 -18.61
N ILE A 478 -16.16 -6.44 -19.55
CA ILE A 478 -14.94 -5.69 -19.91
C ILE A 478 -14.31 -4.96 -18.69
N LYS A 479 -15.13 -4.56 -17.71
CA LYS A 479 -14.69 -3.87 -16.47
C LYS A 479 -14.71 -4.77 -15.21
N GLY A 480 -14.70 -6.09 -15.39
CA GLY A 480 -14.74 -7.08 -14.30
C GLY A 480 -16.02 -7.93 -14.30
N SER A 481 -16.13 -8.83 -13.32
CA SER A 481 -17.33 -9.68 -13.21
C SER A 481 -18.57 -8.88 -12.80
N THR A 482 -19.76 -9.34 -13.19
CA THR A 482 -21.05 -8.75 -12.82
C THR A 482 -22.08 -9.84 -12.49
N ILE A 483 -23.04 -9.55 -11.62
CA ILE A 483 -24.28 -10.34 -11.53
C ILE A 483 -25.33 -9.64 -12.38
N ASN A 484 -25.90 -10.36 -13.35
CA ASN A 484 -27.00 -9.80 -14.12
C ASN A 484 -28.23 -9.62 -13.22
N LYS A 485 -29.12 -8.68 -13.60
CA LYS A 485 -30.30 -8.34 -12.80
C LYS A 485 -31.16 -9.57 -12.46
N GLU A 486 -31.34 -10.47 -13.42
CA GLU A 486 -32.17 -11.66 -13.27
C GLU A 486 -31.60 -12.65 -12.25
N LYS A 487 -30.29 -12.95 -12.28
CA LYS A 487 -29.64 -13.82 -11.29
C LYS A 487 -29.69 -13.22 -9.89
N MET A 488 -29.57 -11.90 -9.75
CA MET A 488 -29.70 -11.23 -8.45
C MET A 488 -31.13 -11.32 -7.90
N ILE A 489 -32.14 -11.06 -8.73
CA ILE A 489 -33.56 -11.16 -8.36
C ILE A 489 -33.90 -12.59 -7.92
N ASN A 490 -33.44 -13.58 -8.68
CA ASN A 490 -33.72 -15.00 -8.45
C ASN A 490 -32.75 -15.68 -7.46
N MET A 491 -31.86 -14.92 -6.80
CA MET A 491 -30.90 -15.48 -5.85
C MET A 491 -31.63 -16.22 -4.73
N LEU A 492 -31.25 -17.49 -4.50
CA LEU A 492 -31.73 -18.26 -3.36
C LEU A 492 -31.04 -17.79 -2.08
N VAL A 493 -31.84 -17.52 -1.05
CA VAL A 493 -31.39 -17.21 0.30
C VAL A 493 -32.04 -18.16 1.30
N SER A 494 -31.26 -18.60 2.27
CA SER A 494 -31.75 -19.43 3.37
C SER A 494 -32.24 -18.53 4.49
N LEU A 495 -33.56 -18.56 4.75
CA LEU A 495 -34.22 -17.70 5.73
C LEU A 495 -34.43 -18.45 7.06
N PRO A 496 -33.82 -18.00 8.16
CA PRO A 496 -34.06 -18.55 9.50
C PRO A 496 -35.35 -17.99 10.13
N PRO A 497 -35.84 -18.61 11.22
CA PRO A 497 -36.73 -17.96 12.18
C PRO A 497 -36.22 -16.58 12.63
N ILE A 498 -37.13 -15.62 12.85
CA ILE A 498 -36.76 -14.23 13.19
C ILE A 498 -35.92 -14.13 14.48
N ASN A 499 -36.23 -14.95 15.49
CA ASN A 499 -35.47 -15.00 16.74
C ASN A 499 -34.08 -15.60 16.54
N GLU A 500 -33.95 -16.55 15.62
CA GLU A 500 -32.66 -17.14 15.26
C GLU A 500 -31.78 -16.16 14.47
N GLN A 501 -32.37 -15.39 13.54
CA GLN A 501 -31.66 -14.29 12.86
C GLN A 501 -30.99 -13.35 13.88
N ARG A 502 -31.72 -12.95 14.92
CA ARG A 502 -31.18 -12.09 16.00
C ARG A 502 -30.02 -12.74 16.75
N ARG A 503 -30.13 -14.04 17.07
CA ARG A 503 -29.03 -14.79 17.71
C ARG A 503 -27.80 -14.88 16.80
N ILE A 504 -28.01 -15.13 15.50
CA ILE A 504 -26.95 -15.16 14.49
C ILE A 504 -26.24 -13.80 14.42
N ILE A 505 -26.99 -12.70 14.29
CA ILE A 505 -26.45 -11.34 14.24
C ILE A 505 -25.59 -11.06 15.48
N LYS A 506 -26.13 -11.33 16.68
CA LYS A 506 -25.38 -11.15 17.94
C LYS A 506 -24.09 -11.96 17.98
N SER A 507 -24.11 -13.20 17.48
CA SER A 507 -22.94 -14.07 17.40
C SER A 507 -21.90 -13.51 16.42
N ILE A 508 -22.34 -13.09 15.22
CA ILE A 508 -21.47 -12.47 14.21
C ILE A 508 -20.80 -11.21 14.77
N SER A 509 -21.56 -10.29 15.39
CA SER A 509 -21.00 -9.07 15.94
C SER A 509 -19.94 -9.35 17.01
N LYS A 510 -20.19 -10.34 17.89
CA LYS A 510 -19.21 -10.75 18.92
C LYS A 510 -17.93 -11.31 18.29
N ILE A 511 -18.06 -12.21 17.31
CA ILE A 511 -16.89 -12.84 16.68
C ILE A 511 -16.12 -11.82 15.84
N HIS A 512 -16.79 -10.93 15.11
CA HIS A 512 -16.14 -9.88 14.33
C HIS A 512 -15.31 -8.96 15.24
N SER A 513 -15.84 -8.60 16.42
CA SER A 513 -15.08 -7.83 17.41
C SER A 513 -13.81 -8.57 17.88
N LEU A 514 -13.89 -9.89 18.09
CA LEU A 514 -12.73 -10.72 18.47
C LEU A 514 -11.71 -10.83 17.33
N ILE A 515 -12.15 -10.98 16.08
CA ILE A 515 -11.26 -11.05 14.91
C ILE A 515 -10.47 -9.75 14.77
N ASN A 516 -11.12 -8.61 14.98
CA ASN A 516 -10.48 -7.30 14.92
C ASN A 516 -9.55 -7.03 16.11
N SER A 517 -9.69 -7.75 17.23
CA SER A 517 -8.77 -7.64 18.37
C SER A 517 -7.56 -8.56 18.28
N ILE A 518 -7.52 -9.51 17.34
CA ILE A 518 -6.31 -10.31 17.07
C ILE A 518 -5.29 -9.37 16.41
N ALA A 519 -4.20 -9.08 17.13
CA ALA A 519 -3.11 -8.21 16.71
C ALA A 519 -2.53 -8.64 15.35
#